data_AF-A0A1Y5N7N4-F1
#
_entry.id   AF-A0A1Y5N7N4-F1
#
_cell.length_a   1.000
_cell.length_b   1.000
_cell.length_c   1.000
_cell.angle_alpha   90.00
_cell.angle_beta   90.00
_cell.angle_gamma   90.00
#
_symmetry.space_group_name_H-M   'P 1'
#
loop_
_entity.id
_entity.type
_entity.pdbx_description
1 polymer ?
#
loop_
_entity_poly.entity_id
_entity_poly.type
_entity_poly.pdbx_seq_one_letter_code
_entity_poly.pdbx_strand_id
1 'polypeptide(L)'
;MKKSILFLAFALISLNANWDINMQECINKSNAKACESFTKKLSNECENKDKISCFIYADMLGRGLGVEKDTQKSFEIFKSLCDDGSSEACYELATKYLQGNGTEQSFDLSANALDKACKMGSKRACNVLELVPKN
;
A
#
# COMPACT_ATOMS: atom_id res chain seq x y z
N MET A 1 -22.09 -4.49 48.83
CA MET A 1 -21.84 -5.82 48.23
C MET A 1 -22.99 -6.17 47.30
N LYS A 2 -22.83 -6.00 45.99
CA LYS A 2 -23.67 -6.65 44.97
C LYS A 2 -22.74 -7.14 43.86
N LYS A 3 -22.51 -8.44 43.86
CA LYS A 3 -21.93 -9.21 42.76
C LYS A 3 -23.02 -9.43 41.71
N SER A 4 -22.57 -9.59 40.47
CA SER A 4 -23.28 -10.18 39.33
C SER A 4 -24.07 -9.24 38.43
N ILE A 5 -23.91 -9.51 37.13
CA ILE A 5 -24.69 -9.02 35.97
C ILE A 5 -24.24 -7.69 35.34
N LEU A 6 -22.94 -7.48 35.13
CA LEU A 6 -22.49 -6.57 34.05
C LEU A 6 -21.21 -7.05 33.34
N PHE A 7 -21.06 -8.36 33.17
CA PHE A 7 -19.92 -8.97 32.45
C PHE A 7 -20.27 -9.49 31.04
N LEU A 8 -21.50 -9.28 30.56
CA LEU A 8 -21.97 -9.85 29.28
C LEU A 8 -22.33 -8.82 28.20
N ALA A 9 -21.96 -7.54 28.37
CA ALA A 9 -22.17 -6.52 27.33
C ALA A 9 -20.87 -5.90 26.78
N PHE A 10 -19.70 -6.42 27.18
CA PHE A 10 -18.39 -6.02 26.62
C PHE A 10 -17.74 -7.12 25.78
N ALA A 11 -18.55 -8.03 25.23
CA ALA A 11 -18.08 -9.09 24.33
C ALA A 11 -18.42 -8.83 22.85
N LEU A 12 -19.03 -7.69 22.49
CA LEU A 12 -19.54 -7.46 21.13
C LEU A 12 -19.13 -6.13 20.47
N ILE A 13 -18.23 -5.33 21.06
CA ILE A 13 -17.75 -4.06 20.44
C ILE A 13 -16.22 -4.01 20.20
N SER A 14 -15.44 -5.04 20.54
CA SER A 14 -14.05 -5.14 20.04
C SER A 14 -13.91 -5.89 18.72
N LEU A 15 -14.99 -5.91 17.91
CA LEU A 15 -14.94 -6.21 16.46
C LEU A 15 -14.60 -4.95 15.63
N ASN A 16 -13.90 -3.99 16.23
CA ASN A 16 -13.15 -3.02 15.44
C ASN A 16 -11.79 -3.65 15.19
N ALA A 17 -11.56 -4.05 13.94
CA ALA A 17 -10.29 -4.50 13.40
C ALA A 17 -9.13 -3.78 14.10
N ASN A 18 -8.38 -4.54 14.89
CA ASN A 18 -7.15 -4.07 15.53
C ASN A 18 -6.09 -3.97 14.43
N TRP A 19 -6.22 -2.97 13.55
CA TRP A 19 -5.11 -2.48 12.77
C TRP A 19 -4.03 -2.12 13.79
N ASP A 20 -2.93 -2.87 13.76
CA ASP A 20 -1.85 -2.90 14.74
C ASP A 20 -1.62 -1.56 15.46
N ILE A 21 -1.52 -1.57 16.79
CA ILE A 21 -1.18 -0.36 17.59
C ILE A 21 0.01 0.38 16.97
N ASN A 22 0.99 -0.38 16.47
CA ASN A 22 2.17 0.15 15.79
C ASN A 22 1.85 0.92 14.49
N MET A 23 0.82 0.54 13.75
CA MET A 23 0.36 1.28 12.57
C MET A 23 -0.22 2.65 12.96
N GLN A 24 -1.10 2.68 13.98
CA GLN A 24 -1.68 3.95 14.43
C GLN A 24 -0.60 4.88 15.01
N GLU A 25 0.38 4.34 15.73
CA GLU A 25 1.49 5.14 16.25
C GLU A 25 2.44 5.62 15.16
N CYS A 26 2.66 4.81 14.12
CA CYS A 26 3.43 5.22 12.96
C CYS A 26 2.73 6.34 12.18
N ILE A 27 1.48 6.12 11.76
CA ILE A 27 0.77 7.02 10.83
C ILE A 27 0.25 8.27 11.56
N ASN A 28 -0.36 8.13 12.75
CA ASN A 28 -1.05 9.23 13.40
C ASN A 28 -0.15 10.04 14.33
N LYS A 29 0.87 9.41 14.93
CA LYS A 29 1.77 10.07 15.87
C LYS A 29 3.17 10.32 15.30
N SER A 30 3.42 9.91 14.06
CA SER A 30 4.73 10.02 13.39
C SER A 30 5.87 9.43 14.24
N ASN A 31 5.59 8.38 15.01
CA ASN A 31 6.58 7.76 15.87
C ASN A 31 7.54 6.90 15.02
N ALA A 32 8.79 7.37 14.88
CA ALA A 32 9.80 6.72 14.05
C ALA A 32 10.06 5.26 14.44
N LYS A 33 10.15 4.94 15.75
CA LYS A 33 10.39 3.57 16.22
C LYS A 33 9.21 2.65 15.94
N ALA A 34 7.98 3.17 16.09
CA ALA A 34 6.78 2.42 15.75
C ALA A 34 6.74 2.14 14.24
N CYS A 35 7.10 3.13 13.41
CA CYS A 35 7.22 2.92 11.96
C CYS A 35 8.27 1.88 11.60
N GLU A 36 9.45 1.90 12.23
CA GLU A 36 10.51 0.89 12.00
C GLU A 36 10.06 -0.53 12.36
N SER A 37 9.42 -0.70 13.51
CA SER A 37 8.88 -2.01 13.89
C SER A 37 7.77 -2.47 12.95
N PHE A 38 6.94 -1.54 12.48
CA PHE A 38 5.83 -1.84 11.59
C PHE A 38 6.32 -2.20 10.18
N THR A 39 7.23 -1.44 9.59
CA THR A 39 7.84 -1.76 8.28
C THR A 39 8.58 -3.09 8.31
N LYS A 40 9.29 -3.40 9.39
CA LYS A 40 9.95 -4.70 9.55
C LYS A 40 8.95 -5.86 9.50
N LYS A 41 7.81 -5.73 10.19
CA LYS A 41 6.74 -6.73 10.13
C LYS A 41 6.20 -6.88 8.71
N LEU A 42 5.86 -5.77 8.04
CA LEU A 42 5.36 -5.78 6.67
C LEU A 42 6.36 -6.39 5.68
N SER A 43 7.66 -6.13 5.85
CA SER A 43 8.72 -6.73 5.03
C SER A 43 8.70 -8.26 5.14
N ASN A 44 8.65 -8.79 6.37
CA ASN A 44 8.61 -10.24 6.60
C ASN A 44 7.32 -10.87 6.04
N GLU A 45 6.17 -10.22 6.19
CA GLU A 45 4.90 -10.71 5.64
C GLU A 45 4.90 -10.66 4.11
N CYS A 46 5.50 -9.62 3.52
CA CYS A 46 5.70 -9.51 2.08
C CYS A 46 6.63 -10.60 1.53
N GLU A 47 7.73 -10.92 2.22
CA GLU A 47 8.61 -12.04 1.86
C GLU A 47 7.86 -13.38 1.86
N ASN A 48 6.85 -13.51 2.72
CA ASN A 48 5.92 -14.64 2.74
C ASN A 48 4.76 -14.52 1.73
N LYS A 49 4.89 -13.61 0.76
CA LYS A 49 3.94 -13.36 -0.35
C LYS A 49 2.57 -12.82 0.08
N ASP A 50 2.47 -12.21 1.26
CA ASP A 50 1.25 -11.47 1.62
C ASP A 50 1.13 -10.18 0.79
N LYS A 51 0.15 -10.16 -0.12
CA LYS A 51 0.01 -9.09 -1.12
C LYS A 51 -0.30 -7.72 -0.50
N ILE A 52 -1.07 -7.70 0.57
CA ILE A 52 -1.45 -6.45 1.26
C ILE A 52 -0.21 -5.86 1.94
N SER A 53 0.56 -6.70 2.63
CA SER A 53 1.80 -6.29 3.29
C SER A 53 2.84 -5.81 2.30
N CYS A 54 3.00 -6.49 1.16
CA CYS A 54 3.85 -6.02 0.07
C CYS A 54 3.42 -4.64 -0.45
N PHE A 55 2.13 -4.41 -0.65
CA PHE A 55 1.62 -3.13 -1.13
C PHE A 55 1.98 -2.00 -0.16
N ILE A 56 1.70 -2.19 1.14
CA ILE A 56 1.96 -1.18 2.16
C ILE A 56 3.47 -0.96 2.31
N TYR A 57 4.26 -2.04 2.36
CA TYR A 57 5.71 -1.95 2.43
C TYR A 57 6.32 -1.21 1.24
N ALA A 58 5.82 -1.44 0.01
CA ALA A 58 6.25 -0.72 -1.17
C ALA A 58 5.95 0.78 -1.12
N ASP A 59 4.77 1.17 -0.62
CA ASP A 59 4.45 2.59 -0.41
C ASP A 59 5.39 3.22 0.65
N MET A 60 5.63 2.52 1.76
CA MET A 60 6.54 2.98 2.81
C MET A 60 7.99 3.12 2.33
N LEU A 61 8.50 2.17 1.52
CA LEU A 61 9.80 2.27 0.85
C LEU A 61 9.88 3.49 -0.08
N GLY A 62 8.83 3.72 -0.88
CA GLY A 62 8.78 4.85 -1.80
C GLY A 62 8.82 6.21 -1.08
N ARG A 63 8.25 6.27 0.12
CA ARG A 63 8.17 7.49 0.96
C ARG A 63 9.31 7.62 1.97
N GLY A 64 10.03 6.54 2.28
CA GLY A 64 11.03 6.51 3.36
C GLY A 64 10.41 6.58 4.76
N LEU A 65 9.22 5.99 4.96
CA LEU A 65 8.51 6.00 6.23
C LEU A 65 8.90 4.76 7.05
N GLY A 66 9.64 4.94 8.16
CA GLY A 66 10.07 3.82 9.00
C GLY A 66 11.05 2.86 8.35
N VAL A 67 11.55 3.17 7.16
CA VAL A 67 12.54 2.41 6.41
C VAL A 67 13.30 3.40 5.53
N GLU A 68 14.55 3.09 5.21
CA GLU A 68 15.31 3.89 4.24
C GLU A 68 14.54 3.96 2.91
N LYS A 69 14.51 5.15 2.31
CA LYS A 69 13.79 5.37 1.06
C LYS A 69 14.45 4.56 -0.06
N ASP A 70 13.70 3.67 -0.67
CA ASP A 70 14.14 2.85 -1.79
C ASP A 70 13.05 2.84 -2.87
N THR A 71 13.16 3.80 -3.80
CA THR A 71 12.17 3.96 -4.87
C THR A 71 12.26 2.85 -5.90
N GLN A 72 13.42 2.22 -6.07
CA GLN A 72 13.62 1.14 -7.04
C GLN A 72 12.97 -0.16 -6.55
N LYS A 73 13.24 -0.56 -5.30
CA LYS A 73 12.57 -1.72 -4.69
C LYS A 73 11.05 -1.52 -4.60
N SER A 74 10.60 -0.31 -4.26
CA SER A 74 9.18 0.06 -4.30
C SER A 74 8.57 -0.14 -5.69
N PHE A 75 9.25 0.32 -6.74
CA PHE A 75 8.82 0.11 -8.14
C PHE A 75 8.72 -1.38 -8.49
N GLU A 76 9.73 -2.18 -8.15
CA GLU A 76 9.75 -3.62 -8.44
C GLU A 76 8.61 -4.37 -7.74
N ILE A 77 8.31 -4.04 -6.48
CA ILE A 77 7.18 -4.65 -5.76
C ILE A 77 5.85 -4.26 -6.41
N PHE A 78 5.61 -2.99 -6.73
CA PHE A 78 4.37 -2.59 -7.42
C PHE A 78 4.23 -3.24 -8.79
N LYS A 79 5.33 -3.38 -9.54
CA LYS A 79 5.34 -4.10 -10.81
C LYS A 79 4.92 -5.55 -10.61
N SER A 80 5.52 -6.24 -9.64
CA SER A 80 5.15 -7.62 -9.28
C SER A 80 3.67 -7.74 -8.90
N LEU A 81 3.17 -6.90 -8.00
CA LEU A 81 1.76 -6.91 -7.57
C LEU A 81 0.78 -6.59 -8.71
N CYS A 82 1.16 -5.69 -9.63
CA CYS A 82 0.39 -5.40 -10.83
C CYS A 82 0.34 -6.60 -11.78
N ASP A 83 1.47 -7.29 -11.97
CA ASP A 83 1.55 -8.54 -12.73
C ASP A 83 0.70 -9.66 -12.10
N ASP A 84 0.59 -9.66 -10.78
CA ASP A 84 -0.24 -10.55 -9.97
C ASP A 84 -1.73 -10.18 -9.88
N GLY A 85 -2.16 -9.17 -10.66
CA GLY A 85 -3.56 -8.80 -10.77
C GLY A 85 -4.07 -7.92 -9.63
N SER A 86 -3.25 -7.01 -9.11
CA SER A 86 -3.73 -5.90 -8.27
C SER A 86 -3.94 -4.63 -9.11
N SER A 87 -5.19 -4.20 -9.27
CA SER A 87 -5.53 -2.99 -10.03
C SER A 87 -4.99 -1.73 -9.36
N GLU A 88 -4.97 -1.69 -8.02
CA GLU A 88 -4.38 -0.59 -7.26
C GLU A 88 -2.86 -0.55 -7.43
N ALA A 89 -2.18 -1.71 -7.42
CA ALA A 89 -0.74 -1.74 -7.67
C ALA A 89 -0.39 -1.32 -9.11
N CYS A 90 -1.24 -1.66 -10.09
CA CYS A 90 -1.07 -1.15 -11.45
C CYS A 90 -1.25 0.37 -11.54
N TYR A 91 -2.15 0.95 -10.74
CA TYR A 91 -2.30 2.41 -10.65
C TYR A 91 -1.06 3.08 -10.03
N GLU A 92 -0.51 2.50 -8.96
CA GLU A 92 0.74 2.98 -8.35
C GLU A 92 1.94 2.83 -9.31
N LEU A 93 2.03 1.70 -10.02
CA LEU A 93 3.04 1.48 -11.05
C LEU A 93 2.95 2.55 -12.16
N ALA A 94 1.75 2.90 -12.60
CA ALA A 94 1.57 3.98 -13.56
C ALA A 94 2.09 5.32 -13.03
N THR A 95 1.79 5.64 -11.78
CA THR A 95 2.29 6.85 -11.11
C THR A 95 3.82 6.87 -11.05
N LYS A 96 4.45 5.72 -10.78
CA LYS A 96 5.91 5.56 -10.81
C LYS A 96 6.49 5.86 -12.19
N TYR A 97 5.89 5.35 -13.26
CA TYR A 97 6.30 5.67 -14.64
C TYR A 97 6.07 7.13 -15.01
N LEU A 98 4.97 7.76 -14.59
CA LEU A 98 4.73 9.19 -14.83
C LEU A 98 5.79 10.07 -14.18
N GLN A 99 6.31 9.65 -13.02
CA GLN A 99 7.24 10.45 -12.23
C GLN A 99 8.71 10.07 -12.46
N GLY A 100 9.00 8.93 -13.11
CA GLY A 100 10.36 8.38 -13.15
C GLY A 100 10.86 7.95 -11.76
N ASN A 101 9.96 7.48 -10.89
CA ASN A 101 10.31 7.11 -9.52
C ASN A 101 10.71 5.63 -9.45
N GLY A 102 12.01 5.37 -9.34
CA GLY A 102 12.56 4.00 -9.37
C GLY A 102 12.62 3.39 -10.77
N THR A 103 12.39 4.20 -11.81
CA THR A 103 12.40 3.84 -13.23
C THR A 103 12.59 5.12 -14.05
N GLU A 104 12.79 5.03 -15.37
CA GLU A 104 12.77 6.21 -16.24
C GLU A 104 11.33 6.70 -16.44
N GLN A 105 11.15 8.01 -16.65
CA GLN A 105 9.82 8.55 -16.95
C GLN A 105 9.32 8.02 -18.30
N SER A 106 8.09 7.49 -18.32
CA SER A 106 7.45 7.02 -19.54
C SER A 106 5.93 7.16 -19.48
N PHE A 107 5.40 8.04 -20.34
CA PHE A 107 3.95 8.21 -20.49
C PHE A 107 3.30 6.96 -21.10
N ASP A 108 3.97 6.29 -22.03
CA ASP A 108 3.46 5.08 -22.67
C ASP A 108 3.37 3.90 -21.68
N LEU A 109 4.41 3.66 -20.88
CA LEU A 109 4.38 2.62 -19.86
C LEU A 109 3.38 2.94 -18.74
N SER A 110 3.22 4.22 -18.40
CA SER A 110 2.15 4.66 -17.50
C SER A 110 0.76 4.35 -18.09
N ALA A 111 0.51 4.73 -19.34
CA ALA A 111 -0.78 4.48 -20.00
C ALA A 111 -1.09 2.98 -20.05
N ASN A 112 -0.09 2.14 -20.33
CA ASN A 112 -0.23 0.68 -20.32
C ASN A 112 -0.61 0.14 -18.93
N ALA A 113 0.02 0.63 -17.87
CA ALA A 113 -0.29 0.23 -16.50
C ALA A 113 -1.70 0.71 -16.06
N LEU A 114 -2.11 1.93 -16.44
CA LEU A 114 -3.46 2.44 -16.19
C LEU A 114 -4.52 1.66 -16.98
N ASP A 115 -4.26 1.32 -18.24
CA ASP A 115 -5.14 0.51 -19.06
C ASP A 115 -5.34 -0.88 -18.43
N LYS A 116 -4.26 -1.51 -17.95
CA LYS A 116 -4.35 -2.76 -17.20
C LYS A 116 -5.21 -2.62 -15.94
N ALA A 117 -4.99 -1.59 -15.12
CA ALA A 117 -5.81 -1.31 -13.94
C ALA A 117 -7.29 -1.03 -14.29
N CYS A 118 -7.54 -0.32 -15.38
CA CYS A 118 -8.88 0.01 -15.88
C CYS A 118 -9.64 -1.24 -16.34
N LYS A 119 -9.00 -2.12 -17.10
CA LYS A 119 -9.55 -3.43 -17.52
C LYS A 119 -9.88 -4.33 -16.34
N MET A 120 -9.24 -4.11 -15.21
CA MET A 120 -9.53 -4.78 -13.93
C MET A 120 -10.61 -4.09 -13.09
N GLY A 121 -11.27 -3.07 -13.63
CA GLY A 121 -12.39 -2.38 -13.00
C GLY A 121 -12.02 -1.14 -12.16
N SER A 122 -10.75 -0.71 -12.16
CA SER A 122 -10.38 0.55 -11.49
C SER A 122 -10.90 1.76 -12.28
N LYS A 123 -12.06 2.28 -11.87
CA LYS A 123 -12.63 3.52 -12.44
C LYS A 123 -11.67 4.69 -12.35
N ARG A 124 -10.92 4.78 -11.24
CA ARG A 124 -9.89 5.80 -11.05
C ARG A 124 -8.82 5.70 -12.13
N ALA A 125 -8.34 4.49 -12.42
CA ALA A 125 -7.35 4.30 -13.48
C ALA A 125 -7.91 4.64 -14.86
N CYS A 126 -9.16 4.26 -15.17
CA CYS A 126 -9.81 4.63 -16.43
C CYS A 126 -9.86 6.16 -16.61
N ASN A 127 -10.29 6.89 -15.58
CA ASN A 127 -10.38 8.36 -15.64
C ASN A 127 -9.00 9.01 -15.82
N VAL A 128 -7.97 8.48 -15.14
CA VAL A 128 -6.61 9.03 -15.25
C VAL A 128 -5.98 8.69 -16.61
N LEU A 129 -6.29 7.54 -17.19
CA LEU A 129 -5.81 7.14 -18.52
C LEU A 129 -6.21 8.17 -19.59
N GLU A 130 -7.39 8.77 -19.49
CA GLU A 130 -7.86 9.81 -20.41
C GLU A 130 -7.03 11.11 -20.33
N LEU A 131 -6.32 11.32 -19.22
CA LEU A 131 -5.52 12.52 -18.96
C LEU A 131 -4.03 12.33 -19.27
N VAL A 132 -3.58 11.09 -19.50
CA VAL A 132 -2.17 10.84 -19.82
C VAL A 132 -1.87 11.36 -21.22
N PRO A 133 -0.84 12.22 -21.40
CA PRO A 133 -0.42 12.67 -22.71
C PRO A 133 -0.14 11.48 -23.62
N LYS A 134 -0.76 11.48 -24.80
CA LYS A 134 -0.41 10.56 -25.88
C LYS A 134 0.70 11.22 -26.69
N ASN A 135 1.86 10.58 -26.75
CA ASN A 135 2.95 11.00 -27.62
C ASN A 135 2.61 10.74 -29.10
#